data_AF-A0ABD8B4L3-F1
#
_entry.id   AF-A0ABD8B4L3-F1
#
_cell.length_a   1.000
_cell.length_b   1.000
_cell.length_c   1.000
_cell.angle_alpha   90.00
_cell.angle_beta   90.00
_cell.angle_gamma   90.00
#
_symmetry.space_group_name_H-M   'P 1'
#
loop_
_entity.id
_entity.type
_entity.pdbx_description
1 polymer ?
#
loop_
_entity_poly.entity_id
_entity_poly.type
_entity_poly.pdbx_seq_one_letter_code
_entity_poly.pdbx_strand_id
1 'polypeptide(L)'
;MSDLHVIIAGGGLGGLALAQGLRQAGISVAVYEKDSTAAFRNQGYRIRINSDGITALRAVLTPQAYEVFAATAATPGSRMNVFDHQLNLLHAQELPPVPDLPGGGHLAVNRMTLRQILLSGLDKAVRYGAQLTHYDTVRSGSVTAHFADGTSATGDVLIGADGVNSAARRQYLPQAQVVDAGLRLLYGKVPFAGDQARALVPPELLGLWTTVIGPDKRFVGLAPVQYREPLHQATARLASDIELSDDSDYLACVFGTRREQIPCTDEEFFAMNGAELRALTLSLVGGMAPGTGRDRVPSGPRLDLPGLGAHQRARRDVGDHRGHPAGRRHPRHEPCHRRWREHRTP
;
A
#
# COMPACT_ATOMS: atom_id res chain seq x y z
N MET A 1 12.20 29.34 28.34
CA MET A 1 11.93 27.90 28.16
C MET A 1 12.73 27.48 26.94
N SER A 2 13.48 26.38 26.99
CA SER A 2 14.09 25.84 25.78
C SER A 2 12.99 25.53 24.76
N ASP A 3 13.22 25.85 23.49
CA ASP A 3 12.28 25.54 22.43
C ASP A 3 12.16 24.02 22.27
N LEU A 4 10.92 23.52 22.25
CA LEU A 4 10.59 22.10 22.12
C LEU A 4 11.27 21.49 20.88
N HIS A 5 12.00 20.39 21.05
CA HIS A 5 12.63 19.62 19.97
C HIS A 5 12.00 18.23 19.80
N VAL A 6 11.46 17.97 18.61
CA VAL A 6 10.82 16.71 18.24
C VAL A 6 11.73 15.87 17.35
N ILE A 7 11.95 14.62 17.73
CA ILE A 7 12.60 13.60 16.93
C ILE A 7 11.53 12.73 16.27
N ILE A 8 11.58 12.55 14.96
CA ILE A 8 10.72 11.64 14.22
C ILE A 8 11.57 10.50 13.67
N ALA A 9 11.32 9.27 14.10
CA ALA A 9 11.94 8.09 13.51
C ALA A 9 11.09 7.62 12.31
N GLY A 10 11.55 7.89 11.10
CA GLY A 10 10.94 7.47 9.83
C GLY A 10 10.55 8.63 8.92
N GLY A 11 11.16 8.70 7.73
CA GLY A 11 10.86 9.63 6.64
C GLY A 11 9.85 9.08 5.63
N GLY A 12 8.85 8.35 6.11
CA GLY A 12 7.68 7.95 5.33
C GLY A 12 6.63 9.05 5.22
N LEU A 13 5.51 8.79 4.52
CA LEU A 13 4.45 9.79 4.30
C LEU A 13 3.94 10.43 5.61
N GLY A 14 3.66 9.61 6.63
CA GLY A 14 3.15 10.11 7.92
C GLY A 14 4.19 10.93 8.68
N GLY A 15 5.45 10.47 8.74
CA GLY A 15 6.53 11.18 9.43
C GLY A 15 6.85 12.53 8.76
N LEU A 16 6.88 12.56 7.42
CA LEU A 16 7.13 13.80 6.70
C LEU A 16 5.94 14.77 6.76
N ALA A 17 4.70 14.27 6.72
CA ALA A 17 3.51 15.12 6.92
C ALA A 17 3.51 15.76 8.31
N LEU A 18 3.90 15.01 9.35
CA LEU A 18 4.07 15.56 10.68
C LEU A 18 5.20 16.59 10.73
N ALA A 19 6.35 16.31 10.11
CA ALA A 19 7.48 17.24 10.06
C ALA A 19 7.10 18.58 9.39
N GLN A 20 6.32 18.53 8.30
CA GLN A 20 5.77 19.71 7.64
C GLN A 20 4.92 20.55 8.60
N GLY A 21 3.96 19.91 9.28
CA GLY A 21 3.08 20.60 10.24
C GLY A 21 3.83 21.18 11.45
N LEU A 22 4.80 20.46 12.00
CA LEU A 22 5.64 20.94 13.11
C LEU A 22 6.47 22.16 12.70
N ARG A 23 7.10 22.10 11.52
CA ARG A 23 7.87 23.22 10.97
C ARG A 23 6.99 24.45 10.75
N GLN A 24 5.79 24.27 10.19
CA GLN A 24 4.83 25.35 10.00
C GLN A 24 4.40 26.00 11.33
N ALA A 25 4.33 25.20 12.40
CA ALA A 25 4.05 25.68 13.76
C ALA A 25 5.27 26.29 14.47
N GLY A 26 6.43 26.37 13.82
CA GLY A 26 7.67 26.90 14.41
C GLY A 26 8.33 25.97 15.44
N ILE A 27 7.97 24.67 15.45
CA ILE A 27 8.53 23.68 16.38
C ILE A 27 9.77 23.05 15.75
N SER A 28 10.85 22.95 16.52
CA SER A 28 12.10 22.33 16.09
C SER A 28 11.89 20.83 15.86
N VAL A 29 12.26 20.33 14.68
CA VAL A 29 12.04 18.93 14.30
C VAL A 29 13.23 18.36 13.52
N ALA A 30 13.58 17.12 13.82
CA ALA A 30 14.53 16.31 13.05
C ALA A 30 13.90 14.96 12.70
N VAL A 31 14.01 14.54 11.44
CA VAL A 31 13.51 13.26 10.92
C VAL A 31 14.69 12.34 10.64
N TYR A 32 14.67 11.13 11.19
CA TYR A 32 15.72 10.12 10.99
C TYR A 32 15.16 9.00 10.13
N GLU A 33 15.70 8.82 8.93
CA GLU A 33 15.25 7.87 7.91
C GLU A 33 16.33 6.80 7.69
N LYS A 34 15.91 5.53 7.63
CA LYS A 34 16.81 4.39 7.43
C LYS A 34 17.30 4.26 5.99
N ASP A 35 16.50 4.69 5.02
CA ASP A 35 16.90 4.71 3.62
C ASP A 35 18.13 5.64 3.46
N SER A 36 19.08 5.30 2.59
CA SER A 36 20.35 6.03 2.48
C SER A 36 20.23 7.39 1.80
N THR A 37 19.19 7.59 0.98
CA THR A 37 18.92 8.84 0.27
C THR A 37 17.42 9.03 0.05
N ALA A 38 17.03 10.24 -0.36
CA ALA A 38 15.66 10.55 -0.79
C ALA A 38 15.18 9.61 -1.92
N ALA A 39 16.07 9.24 -2.84
CA ALA A 39 15.76 8.46 -4.04
C ALA A 39 16.02 6.94 -3.88
N PHE A 40 16.40 6.46 -2.69
CA PHE A 40 16.81 5.05 -2.48
C PHE A 40 15.80 4.02 -2.97
N ARG A 41 14.50 4.33 -2.87
CA ARG A 41 13.44 3.46 -3.39
C ARG A 41 13.02 3.92 -4.77
N ASN A 42 13.28 3.14 -5.82
CA ASN A 42 12.71 3.40 -7.16
C ASN A 42 11.26 2.90 -7.31
N GLN A 43 10.56 2.61 -6.22
CA GLN A 43 9.22 2.02 -6.23
C GLN A 43 8.15 3.08 -5.95
N GLY A 44 7.68 3.73 -7.01
CA GLY A 44 6.42 4.48 -6.98
C GLY A 44 5.25 3.55 -7.27
N TYR A 45 4.31 3.41 -6.33
CA TYR A 45 3.05 2.71 -6.55
C TYR A 45 1.87 3.64 -6.23
N ARG A 46 0.74 3.34 -6.88
CA ARG A 46 -0.51 4.06 -6.69
C ARG A 46 -1.02 3.87 -5.26
N ILE A 47 -1.33 4.98 -4.59
CA ILE A 47 -2.10 5.02 -3.35
C ILE A 47 -3.33 5.89 -3.54
N ARG A 48 -4.39 5.61 -2.79
CA ARG A 48 -5.57 6.46 -2.73
C ARG A 48 -5.49 7.33 -1.48
N ILE A 49 -5.69 8.63 -1.64
CA ILE A 49 -5.89 9.57 -0.54
C ILE A 49 -7.38 9.90 -0.49
N ASN A 50 -8.02 9.66 0.66
CA ASN A 50 -9.42 9.99 0.91
C ASN A 50 -9.56 11.46 1.37
N SER A 51 -10.79 11.89 1.65
CA SER A 51 -11.12 13.24 2.10
C SER A 51 -10.33 13.68 3.33
N ASP A 52 -10.15 12.78 4.30
CA ASP A 52 -9.40 13.08 5.53
C ASP A 52 -7.92 13.31 5.23
N GLY A 53 -7.33 12.44 4.40
CA GLY A 53 -5.95 12.60 3.96
C GLY A 53 -5.74 13.87 3.12
N ILE A 54 -6.68 14.22 2.24
CA ILE A 54 -6.63 15.45 1.44
C ILE A 54 -6.70 16.68 2.37
N THR A 55 -7.61 16.65 3.34
CA THR A 55 -7.75 17.73 4.34
C THR A 55 -6.49 17.87 5.19
N ALA A 56 -5.92 16.75 5.66
CA ALA A 56 -4.68 16.76 6.42
C ALA A 56 -3.51 17.32 5.61
N LEU A 57 -3.38 16.92 4.33
CA LEU A 57 -2.35 17.45 3.44
C LEU A 57 -2.51 18.96 3.19
N ARG A 58 -3.75 19.45 3.02
CA ARG A 58 -4.02 20.88 2.91
C ARG A 58 -3.59 21.66 4.15
N ALA A 59 -3.69 21.05 5.33
CA ALA A 59 -3.35 21.70 6.59
C ALA A 59 -1.85 21.79 6.85
N VAL A 60 -1.04 20.86 6.30
CA VAL A 60 0.41 20.77 6.60
C VAL A 60 1.31 21.21 5.45
N LEU A 61 0.84 21.14 4.20
CA LEU A 61 1.62 21.58 3.04
C LEU A 61 1.51 23.10 2.85
N THR A 62 2.53 23.70 2.24
CA THR A 62 2.40 25.05 1.71
C THR A 62 1.32 25.08 0.62
N PRO A 63 0.66 26.23 0.36
CA PRO A 63 -0.35 26.33 -0.69
C PRO A 63 0.17 25.81 -2.04
N GLN A 64 1.40 26.18 -2.38
CA GLN A 64 2.10 25.77 -3.59
C GLN A 64 2.33 24.26 -3.67
N ALA A 65 2.85 23.63 -2.61
CA ALA A 65 3.06 22.18 -2.57
C ALA A 65 1.73 21.40 -2.61
N TYR A 66 0.67 21.95 -2.01
CA TYR A 66 -0.68 21.37 -2.08
C TYR A 66 -1.26 21.42 -3.50
N GLU A 67 -1.02 22.50 -4.24
CA GLU A 67 -1.38 22.60 -5.66
C GLU A 67 -0.64 21.57 -6.51
N VAL A 68 0.67 21.38 -6.29
CA VAL A 68 1.46 20.32 -6.97
C VAL A 68 0.90 18.94 -6.64
N PHE A 69 0.56 18.68 -5.37
CA PHE A 69 -0.09 17.42 -4.97
C PHE A 69 -1.40 17.18 -5.72
N ALA A 70 -2.25 18.19 -5.84
CA ALA A 70 -3.52 18.06 -6.55
C ALA A 70 -3.33 17.89 -8.07
N ALA A 71 -2.36 18.59 -8.67
CA ALA A 71 -2.09 18.55 -10.10
C ALA A 71 -1.43 17.24 -10.55
N THR A 72 -0.58 16.65 -9.71
CA THR A 72 0.13 15.39 -9.99
C THR A 72 -0.66 14.14 -9.63
N ALA A 73 -1.89 14.30 -9.13
CA ALA A 73 -2.83 13.19 -8.96
C ALA A 73 -3.32 12.68 -10.32
N ALA A 74 -3.52 11.37 -10.41
CA ALA A 74 -4.17 10.77 -11.56
C ALA A 74 -5.62 11.25 -11.68
N THR A 75 -6.13 11.21 -12.91
CA THR A 75 -7.51 11.53 -13.26
C THR A 75 -8.46 10.80 -12.31
N PRO A 76 -9.29 11.55 -11.55
CA PRO A 76 -10.17 10.96 -10.56
C PRO A 76 -11.17 10.01 -11.23
N GLY A 77 -11.22 8.77 -10.74
CA GLY A 77 -12.36 7.90 -10.93
C GLY A 77 -13.29 8.01 -9.72
N SER A 78 -14.59 7.88 -9.92
CA SER A 78 -15.59 7.89 -8.85
C SER A 78 -16.17 6.50 -8.56
N ARG A 79 -15.96 5.53 -9.45
CA ARG A 79 -16.61 4.22 -9.41
C ARG A 79 -15.73 3.12 -8.86
N MET A 80 -16.25 2.38 -7.90
CA MET A 80 -15.69 1.12 -7.43
C MET A 80 -16.58 -0.03 -7.87
N ASN A 81 -16.03 -0.94 -8.67
CA ASN A 81 -16.79 -2.06 -9.22
C ASN A 81 -16.25 -3.40 -8.69
N VAL A 82 -17.14 -4.37 -8.53
CA VAL A 82 -16.81 -5.76 -8.23
C VAL A 82 -17.52 -6.63 -9.25
N PHE A 83 -16.77 -7.48 -9.93
CA PHE A 83 -17.25 -8.45 -10.89
C PHE A 83 -16.91 -9.86 -10.43
N ASP A 84 -17.63 -10.86 -10.93
CA ASP A 84 -17.16 -12.25 -10.92
C ASP A 84 -16.20 -12.51 -12.10
N HIS A 85 -15.61 -13.71 -12.14
CA HIS A 85 -14.74 -14.15 -13.23
C HIS A 85 -15.40 -14.28 -14.62
N GLN A 86 -16.73 -14.20 -14.72
CA GLN A 86 -17.44 -14.08 -16.00
C GLN A 86 -17.63 -12.63 -16.42
N LEU A 87 -17.13 -11.67 -15.62
CA LEU A 87 -17.37 -10.25 -15.77
C LEU A 87 -18.85 -9.86 -15.59
N ASN A 88 -19.62 -10.64 -14.83
CA ASN A 88 -20.93 -10.18 -14.36
C ASN A 88 -20.71 -9.21 -13.19
N LEU A 89 -21.39 -8.08 -13.24
CA LEU A 89 -21.32 -7.08 -12.18
C LEU A 89 -21.99 -7.61 -10.91
N LEU A 90 -21.21 -7.77 -9.84
CA LEU A 90 -21.69 -8.18 -8.51
C LEU A 90 -22.03 -6.97 -7.64
N HIS A 91 -21.24 -5.91 -7.75
CA HIS A 91 -21.41 -4.70 -6.96
C HIS A 91 -20.84 -3.49 -7.70
N ALA A 92 -21.54 -2.36 -7.63
CA ALA A 92 -21.03 -1.07 -8.07
C ALA A 92 -21.32 -0.03 -6.99
N GLN A 93 -20.33 0.78 -6.67
CA GLN A 93 -20.44 1.90 -5.76
C GLN A 93 -19.91 3.15 -6.45
N GLU A 94 -20.77 4.17 -6.54
CA GLU A 94 -20.35 5.53 -6.85
C GLU A 94 -19.92 6.20 -5.55
N LEU A 95 -18.72 6.77 -5.52
CA LEU A 95 -18.27 7.59 -4.39
C LEU A 95 -18.75 9.02 -4.62
N PRO A 96 -19.62 9.56 -3.75
CA PRO A 96 -20.13 10.92 -3.91
C PRO A 96 -18.97 11.92 -3.78
N PRO A 97 -18.95 12.97 -4.62
CA PRO A 97 -17.91 13.98 -4.52
C PRO A 97 -18.05 14.75 -3.20
N VAL A 98 -16.93 14.99 -2.53
CA VAL A 98 -16.85 15.93 -1.41
C VAL A 98 -16.66 17.35 -1.95
N PRO A 99 -17.56 18.30 -1.65
CA PRO A 99 -17.42 19.69 -2.06
C PRO A 99 -16.09 20.30 -1.62
N ASP A 100 -15.55 21.22 -2.41
CA ASP A 100 -14.31 21.98 -2.14
C ASP A 100 -13.03 21.14 -1.97
N LEU A 101 -13.11 19.83 -2.23
CA LEU A 101 -11.94 18.94 -2.30
C LEU A 101 -11.62 18.58 -3.76
N PRO A 102 -10.34 18.60 -4.15
CA PRO A 102 -9.92 18.16 -5.46
C PRO A 102 -10.31 16.69 -5.68
N GLY A 103 -10.68 16.37 -6.92
CA GLY A 103 -11.07 15.02 -7.32
C GLY A 103 -12.27 14.45 -6.56
N GLY A 104 -13.15 15.31 -6.04
CA GLY A 104 -14.33 14.88 -5.28
C GLY A 104 -13.98 14.19 -3.96
N GLY A 105 -12.82 14.49 -3.36
CA GLY A 105 -12.40 13.88 -2.10
C GLY A 105 -11.69 12.53 -2.25
N HIS A 106 -11.39 12.10 -3.48
CA HIS A 106 -10.65 10.87 -3.75
C HIS A 106 -9.59 11.09 -4.82
N LEU A 107 -8.32 11.16 -4.39
CA LEU A 107 -7.19 11.28 -5.30
C LEU A 107 -6.38 9.99 -5.34
N ALA A 108 -6.08 9.52 -6.55
CA ALA A 108 -5.08 8.48 -6.77
C ALA A 108 -3.75 9.17 -7.05
N VAL A 109 -2.73 8.91 -6.23
CA VAL A 109 -1.40 9.54 -6.37
C VAL A 109 -0.31 8.49 -6.39
N ASN A 110 0.83 8.83 -7.00
CA ASN A 110 2.03 8.03 -6.86
C ASN A 110 2.66 8.30 -5.49
N ARG A 111 2.92 7.24 -4.72
CA ARG A 111 3.50 7.34 -3.37
C ARG A 111 4.86 8.04 -3.36
N MET A 112 5.71 7.80 -4.36
CA MET A 112 7.02 8.45 -4.48
C MET A 112 6.83 9.95 -4.70
N THR A 113 5.98 10.32 -5.65
CA THR A 113 5.64 11.72 -5.93
C THR A 113 5.13 12.44 -4.68
N LEU A 114 4.17 11.85 -3.96
CA LEU A 114 3.69 12.44 -2.70
C LEU A 114 4.81 12.59 -1.65
N ARG A 115 5.72 11.61 -1.56
CA ARG A 115 6.87 11.69 -0.65
C ARG A 115 7.83 12.82 -1.04
N GLN A 116 8.12 13.01 -2.33
CA GLN A 116 8.96 14.10 -2.83
C GLN A 116 8.33 15.47 -2.52
N ILE A 117 7.02 15.62 -2.72
CA ILE A 117 6.28 16.83 -2.34
C ILE A 117 6.41 17.10 -0.83
N LEU A 118 6.20 16.07 0.00
CA LEU A 118 6.33 16.17 1.46
C LEU A 118 7.77 16.46 1.92
N LEU A 119 8.79 16.13 1.13
CA LEU A 119 10.19 16.46 1.42
C LEU A 119 10.55 17.93 1.12
N SER A 120 9.73 18.65 0.35
CA SER A 120 10.01 20.03 -0.04
C SER A 120 10.36 20.93 1.16
N GLY A 121 11.58 21.47 1.12
CA GLY A 121 12.18 22.33 2.13
C GLY A 121 12.59 21.63 3.44
N LEU A 122 12.45 20.30 3.55
CA LEU A 122 12.86 19.53 4.73
C LEU A 122 14.29 18.99 4.61
N ASP A 123 15.05 19.35 3.57
CA ASP A 123 16.38 18.78 3.27
C ASP A 123 17.36 18.86 4.46
N LYS A 124 17.25 19.93 5.26
CA LYS A 124 18.09 20.12 6.46
C LYS A 124 17.57 19.41 7.71
N ALA A 125 16.29 19.05 7.73
CA ALA A 125 15.63 18.39 8.85
C ALA A 125 15.73 16.85 8.76
N VAL A 126 15.96 16.29 7.56
CA VAL A 126 16.04 14.84 7.37
C VAL A 126 17.50 14.36 7.45
N ARG A 127 17.72 13.32 8.28
CA ARG A 127 18.98 12.58 8.42
C ARG A 127 18.77 11.18 7.86
N TYR A 128 19.42 10.88 6.74
CA TYR A 128 19.37 9.58 6.07
C TYR A 128 20.37 8.58 6.64
N GLY A 129 20.17 7.29 6.36
CA GLY A 129 21.01 6.20 6.90
C GLY A 129 20.83 5.94 8.40
N ALA A 130 19.90 6.63 9.05
CA ALA A 130 19.69 6.60 10.50
C ALA A 130 18.48 5.72 10.86
N GLN A 131 18.72 4.42 10.96
CA GLN A 131 17.69 3.47 11.39
C GLN A 131 17.58 3.45 12.92
N LEU A 132 16.43 3.85 13.49
CA LEU A 132 16.18 3.72 14.92
C LEU A 132 16.28 2.26 15.36
N THR A 133 17.03 2.01 16.44
CA THR A 133 17.18 0.68 17.05
C THR A 133 16.47 0.60 18.39
N HIS A 134 16.65 1.59 19.25
CA HIS A 134 16.04 1.73 20.56
C HIS A 134 16.09 3.20 21.00
N TYR A 135 15.44 3.51 22.12
CA TYR A 135 15.53 4.82 22.75
C TYR A 135 15.66 4.71 24.27
N ASP A 136 16.27 5.70 24.90
CA ASP A 136 16.32 5.83 26.35
C ASP A 136 15.51 7.03 26.80
N THR A 137 14.80 6.91 27.93
CA THR A 137 14.14 8.03 28.58
C THR A 137 14.83 8.33 29.90
N VAL A 138 15.16 9.60 30.12
CA VAL A 138 15.76 10.05 31.40
C VAL A 138 14.70 10.71 32.26
N ARG A 139 14.89 10.65 33.59
CA ARG A 139 13.96 11.24 34.58
C ARG A 139 13.75 12.75 34.41
N SER A 140 14.68 13.45 33.75
CA SER A 140 14.58 14.87 33.42
C SER A 140 13.58 15.18 32.30
N GLY A 141 12.99 14.17 31.66
CA GLY A 141 11.93 14.33 30.66
C GLY A 141 12.41 14.32 29.19
N SER A 142 13.72 14.20 28.93
CA SER A 142 14.24 14.06 27.58
C SER A 142 14.31 12.59 27.13
N VAL A 143 14.34 12.39 25.81
CA VAL A 143 14.46 11.10 25.14
C VAL A 143 15.67 11.10 24.22
N THR A 144 16.47 10.04 24.28
CA THR A 144 17.61 9.82 23.39
C THR A 144 17.30 8.65 22.45
N ALA A 145 17.29 8.92 21.16
CA ALA A 145 17.13 7.92 20.11
C ALA A 145 18.51 7.40 19.67
N HIS A 146 18.65 6.07 19.53
CA HIS A 146 19.89 5.42 19.12
C HIS A 146 19.71 4.75 17.75
N PHE A 147 20.68 4.97 16.85
CA PHE A 147 20.60 4.56 15.47
C PHE A 147 21.61 3.45 15.12
N ALA A 148 21.30 2.69 14.07
CA ALA A 148 22.11 1.53 13.65
C ALA A 148 23.50 1.91 13.11
N ASP A 149 23.71 3.17 12.73
CA ASP A 149 25.00 3.71 12.31
C ASP A 149 25.91 4.08 13.52
N GLY A 150 25.44 3.84 14.75
CA GLY A 150 26.15 4.15 15.99
C GLY A 150 25.93 5.59 16.49
N THR A 151 25.20 6.41 15.74
CA THR A 151 24.87 7.78 16.18
C THR A 151 23.68 7.78 17.14
N SER A 152 23.47 8.92 17.80
CA SER A 152 22.33 9.15 18.69
C SER A 152 21.86 10.60 18.61
N ALA A 153 20.59 10.83 18.93
CA ALA A 153 20.01 12.17 19.01
C ALA A 153 19.12 12.32 20.24
N THR A 154 19.19 13.48 20.90
CA THR A 154 18.39 13.79 22.09
C THR A 154 17.39 14.88 21.79
N GLY A 155 16.16 14.69 22.25
CA GLY A 155 15.07 15.66 22.13
C GLY A 155 14.09 15.55 23.29
N ASP A 156 13.01 16.30 23.21
CA ASP A 156 11.95 16.30 24.23
C ASP A 156 10.87 15.25 23.91
N VAL A 157 10.65 14.97 22.63
CA VAL A 157 9.64 14.01 22.16
C VAL A 157 10.23 13.14 21.05
N LEU A 158 9.98 11.83 21.13
CA LEU A 158 10.26 10.87 20.07
C LEU A 158 8.94 10.37 19.48
N ILE A 159 8.78 10.51 18.17
CA ILE A 159 7.65 9.99 17.41
C ILE A 159 8.11 8.79 16.58
N GLY A 160 7.54 7.62 16.86
CA GLY A 160 7.72 6.42 16.04
C GLY A 160 6.87 6.47 14.77
N ALA A 161 7.47 6.87 13.64
CA ALA A 161 6.88 6.88 12.30
C ALA A 161 7.59 5.88 11.35
N ASP A 162 8.19 4.83 11.92
CA ASP A 162 9.16 3.90 11.31
C ASP A 162 8.50 2.63 10.71
N GLY A 163 7.19 2.68 10.48
CA GLY A 163 6.42 1.71 9.70
C GLY A 163 6.06 0.41 10.43
N VAL A 164 5.64 -0.60 9.67
CA VAL A 164 5.08 -1.87 10.21
C VAL A 164 6.06 -2.62 11.12
N ASN A 165 7.37 -2.48 10.87
CA ASN A 165 8.43 -3.11 11.67
C ASN A 165 9.06 -2.12 12.66
N SER A 166 8.28 -1.17 13.17
CA SER A 166 8.71 -0.13 14.10
C SER A 166 9.49 -0.66 15.30
N ALA A 167 10.70 -0.13 15.51
CA ALA A 167 11.51 -0.35 16.69
C ALA A 167 10.90 0.37 17.91
N ALA A 168 10.43 1.61 17.69
CA ALA A 168 9.76 2.39 18.73
C ALA A 168 8.54 1.65 19.31
N ARG A 169 7.67 1.10 18.45
CA ARG A 169 6.50 0.31 18.88
C ARG A 169 6.92 -0.93 19.66
N ARG A 170 7.93 -1.69 19.19
CA ARG A 170 8.37 -2.91 19.88
C ARG A 170 8.83 -2.63 21.31
N GLN A 171 9.50 -1.50 21.53
CA GLN A 171 9.95 -1.11 22.86
C GLN A 171 8.80 -0.53 23.71
N TYR A 172 7.92 0.30 23.14
CA TYR A 172 6.83 0.95 23.88
C TYR A 172 5.63 0.03 24.17
N LEU A 173 5.29 -0.84 23.22
CA LEU A 173 4.15 -1.78 23.28
C LEU A 173 4.59 -3.18 22.82
N PRO A 174 5.42 -3.89 23.60
CA PRO A 174 5.96 -5.20 23.21
C PRO A 174 4.87 -6.27 22.95
N GLN A 175 3.69 -6.11 23.54
CA GLN A 175 2.53 -6.96 23.31
C GLN A 175 1.84 -6.74 21.96
N ALA A 176 2.09 -5.61 21.28
CA ALA A 176 1.49 -5.29 19.99
C ALA A 176 2.23 -5.99 18.84
N GLN A 177 1.71 -7.15 18.43
CA GLN A 177 2.33 -8.00 17.41
C GLN A 177 1.77 -7.72 16.00
N VAL A 178 2.64 -7.86 15.01
CA VAL A 178 2.25 -7.87 13.59
C VAL A 178 1.81 -9.29 13.25
N VAL A 179 0.61 -9.43 12.71
CA VAL A 179 0.03 -10.72 12.34
C VAL A 179 -0.01 -10.83 10.82
N ASP A 180 0.46 -11.96 10.29
CA ASP A 180 0.28 -12.31 8.88
C ASP A 180 -1.19 -12.63 8.62
N ALA A 181 -1.82 -11.87 7.71
CA ALA A 181 -3.21 -12.05 7.32
C ALA A 181 -3.44 -13.28 6.42
N GLY A 182 -2.38 -14.00 6.02
CA GLY A 182 -2.45 -15.15 5.12
C GLY A 182 -2.77 -14.80 3.67
N LEU A 183 -2.67 -13.51 3.31
CA LEU A 183 -2.90 -13.00 1.96
C LEU A 183 -1.56 -12.63 1.32
N ARG A 184 -1.42 -12.90 0.03
CA ARG A 184 -0.28 -12.50 -0.78
C ARG A 184 -0.77 -11.71 -1.98
N LEU A 185 -0.15 -10.56 -2.20
CA LEU A 185 -0.52 -9.61 -3.23
C LEU A 185 0.66 -9.41 -4.18
N LEU A 186 0.41 -9.61 -5.46
CA LEU A 186 1.35 -9.37 -6.55
C LEU A 186 0.93 -8.08 -7.25
N TYR A 187 1.79 -7.08 -7.19
CA TYR A 187 1.56 -5.77 -7.81
C TYR A 187 2.28 -5.70 -9.15
N GLY A 188 1.56 -5.32 -10.20
CA GLY A 188 2.07 -5.09 -11.53
C GLY A 188 1.65 -3.72 -12.07
N LYS A 189 2.49 -3.16 -12.94
CA LYS A 189 2.13 -2.02 -13.79
C LYS A 189 2.14 -2.50 -15.23
N VAL A 190 1.04 -2.27 -15.95
CA VAL A 190 0.97 -2.46 -17.40
C VAL A 190 0.98 -1.08 -18.04
N PRO A 191 2.04 -0.67 -18.74
CA PRO A 191 2.09 0.63 -19.38
C PRO A 191 0.90 0.82 -20.32
N PHE A 192 0.24 1.98 -20.23
CA PHE A 192 -0.67 2.42 -21.28
C PHE A 192 0.17 3.01 -22.42
N ALA A 193 0.82 2.14 -23.20
CA ALA A 193 1.54 2.57 -24.40
C ALA A 193 0.51 2.90 -25.50
N GLY A 194 -0.04 4.12 -25.47
CA GLY A 194 -1.08 4.58 -26.39
C GLY A 194 -2.41 3.83 -26.24
N ASP A 195 -3.29 3.97 -27.24
CA ASP A 195 -4.67 3.44 -27.21
C ASP A 195 -4.76 1.90 -27.21
N GLN A 196 -3.70 1.19 -27.61
CA GLN A 196 -3.74 -0.27 -27.79
C GLN A 196 -3.95 -1.02 -26.47
N ALA A 197 -3.21 -0.69 -25.41
CA ALA A 197 -3.39 -1.32 -24.10
C ALA A 197 -4.72 -0.92 -23.44
N ARG A 198 -5.19 0.30 -23.71
CA ARG A 198 -6.50 0.79 -23.25
C ARG A 198 -7.65 0.06 -23.93
N ALA A 199 -7.54 -0.21 -25.23
CA ALA A 199 -8.55 -0.94 -26.00
C ALA A 199 -8.76 -2.39 -25.54
N LEU A 200 -7.76 -2.98 -24.86
CA LEU A 200 -7.85 -4.32 -24.30
C LEU A 200 -8.61 -4.38 -22.97
N VAL A 201 -8.89 -3.24 -22.33
CA VAL A 201 -9.57 -3.16 -21.04
C VAL A 201 -10.98 -2.59 -21.25
N PRO A 202 -12.04 -3.37 -21.01
CA PRO A 202 -13.40 -2.87 -21.08
C PRO A 202 -13.58 -1.60 -20.25
N PRO A 203 -14.29 -0.56 -20.76
CA PRO A 203 -14.47 0.71 -20.05
C PRO A 203 -14.99 0.55 -18.61
N GLU A 204 -15.80 -0.47 -18.36
CA GLU A 204 -16.38 -0.78 -17.05
C GLU A 204 -15.33 -1.21 -16.02
N LEU A 205 -14.15 -1.63 -16.46
CA LEU A 205 -13.02 -1.99 -15.60
C LEU A 205 -12.10 -0.80 -15.30
N LEU A 206 -12.28 0.34 -15.98
CA LEU A 206 -11.47 1.56 -15.84
C LEU A 206 -11.99 2.54 -14.76
N GLY A 207 -12.71 2.03 -13.75
CA GLY A 207 -13.15 2.82 -12.60
C GLY A 207 -12.01 3.24 -11.66
N LEU A 208 -12.33 3.90 -10.54
CA LEU A 208 -11.37 4.22 -9.48
C LEU A 208 -10.64 2.97 -8.97
N TRP A 209 -11.40 1.88 -8.84
CA TRP A 209 -10.87 0.57 -8.50
C TRP A 209 -11.88 -0.49 -8.92
N THR A 210 -11.42 -1.48 -9.66
CA THR A 210 -12.23 -2.62 -10.07
C THR A 210 -11.66 -3.90 -9.50
N THR A 211 -12.48 -4.72 -8.87
CA THR A 211 -12.10 -6.05 -8.40
C THR A 211 -12.83 -7.11 -9.22
N VAL A 212 -12.10 -8.03 -9.82
CA VAL A 212 -12.64 -9.26 -10.42
C VAL A 212 -12.38 -10.40 -9.45
N ILE A 213 -13.44 -11.02 -8.93
CA ILE A 213 -13.35 -12.15 -8.01
C ILE A 213 -13.36 -13.44 -8.80
N GLY A 214 -12.26 -14.18 -8.66
CA GLY A 214 -12.06 -15.49 -9.24
C GLY A 214 -12.55 -16.65 -8.38
N PRO A 215 -12.53 -17.87 -8.94
CA PRO A 215 -12.63 -19.09 -8.17
C PRO A 215 -11.60 -19.14 -7.03
N ASP A 216 -11.90 -19.96 -6.02
CA ASP A 216 -11.02 -20.18 -4.86
C ASP A 216 -10.63 -18.90 -4.10
N LYS A 217 -11.47 -17.85 -4.14
CA LYS A 217 -11.24 -16.56 -3.48
C LYS A 217 -9.99 -15.82 -3.96
N ARG A 218 -9.53 -16.13 -5.17
CA ARG A 218 -8.53 -15.32 -5.89
C ARG A 218 -9.19 -14.04 -6.37
N PHE A 219 -8.41 -12.98 -6.53
CA PHE A 219 -8.93 -11.76 -7.13
C PHE A 219 -7.89 -11.03 -7.99
N VAL A 220 -8.38 -10.26 -8.94
CA VAL A 220 -7.60 -9.26 -9.69
C VAL A 220 -8.19 -7.89 -9.41
N GLY A 221 -7.37 -6.99 -8.87
CA GLY A 221 -7.65 -5.57 -8.78
C GLY A 221 -7.08 -4.84 -9.99
N LEU A 222 -7.87 -3.97 -10.60
CA LEU A 222 -7.47 -3.12 -11.72
C LEU A 222 -7.78 -1.66 -11.36
N ALA A 223 -6.84 -0.76 -11.64
CA ALA A 223 -7.10 0.67 -11.56
C ALA A 223 -6.21 1.44 -12.55
N PRO A 224 -6.79 2.27 -13.43
CA PRO A 224 -6.01 3.14 -14.28
C PRO A 224 -5.32 4.24 -13.45
N VAL A 225 -4.10 4.57 -13.87
CA VAL A 225 -3.35 5.76 -13.46
C VAL A 225 -3.10 6.54 -14.73
N GLN A 226 -3.83 7.65 -14.88
CA GLN A 226 -3.75 8.53 -16.03
C GLN A 226 -3.51 9.94 -15.56
N TYR A 227 -2.33 10.48 -15.84
CA TYR A 227 -1.99 11.84 -15.43
C TYR A 227 -2.65 12.84 -16.37
N ARG A 228 -3.07 13.99 -15.83
CA ARG A 228 -3.70 15.06 -16.63
C ARG A 228 -2.69 15.80 -17.51
N GLU A 229 -1.46 15.86 -17.02
CA GLU A 229 -0.28 16.42 -17.67
C GLU A 229 0.96 15.67 -17.15
N PRO A 230 2.09 15.67 -17.87
CA PRO A 230 3.36 15.15 -17.36
C PRO A 230 3.78 15.85 -16.06
N LEU A 231 4.33 15.09 -15.11
CA LEU A 231 4.65 15.58 -13.75
C LEU A 231 5.60 16.79 -13.76
N HIS A 232 6.61 16.78 -14.62
CA HIS A 232 7.55 17.90 -14.77
C HIS A 232 6.89 19.19 -15.30
N GLN A 233 5.79 19.09 -16.07
CA GLN A 233 5.06 20.28 -16.53
C GLN A 233 4.26 20.90 -15.38
N ALA A 234 3.64 20.05 -14.56
CA ALA A 234 2.94 20.49 -13.35
C ALA A 234 3.88 21.23 -12.39
N THR A 235 5.10 20.72 -12.16
CA THR A 235 6.08 21.39 -11.28
C THR A 235 6.64 22.66 -11.91
N ALA A 236 7.01 22.66 -13.19
CA ALA A 236 7.51 23.87 -13.86
C ALA A 236 6.50 25.04 -13.77
N ARG A 237 5.20 24.74 -13.81
CA ARG A 237 4.12 25.71 -13.71
C ARG A 237 3.81 26.16 -12.27
N LEU A 238 3.91 25.26 -11.30
CA LEU A 238 3.42 25.48 -9.93
C LEU A 238 4.55 25.69 -8.92
N ALA A 239 5.65 24.94 -9.01
CA ALA A 239 6.75 24.94 -8.06
C ALA A 239 8.04 24.42 -8.69
N SER A 240 8.86 25.33 -9.22
CA SER A 240 10.13 24.97 -9.85
C SER A 240 11.19 24.47 -8.86
N ASP A 241 10.99 24.69 -7.55
CA ASP A 241 11.83 24.20 -6.45
C ASP A 241 11.47 22.77 -6.02
N ILE A 242 10.37 22.19 -6.52
CA ILE A 242 9.97 20.80 -6.24
C ILE A 242 10.38 19.89 -7.40
N GLU A 243 11.38 19.05 -7.14
CA GLU A 243 11.81 18.03 -8.09
C GLU A 243 11.01 16.75 -7.93
N LEU A 244 10.30 16.35 -9.00
CA LEU A 244 9.54 15.10 -9.05
C LEU A 244 10.18 14.14 -10.05
N SER A 245 10.14 12.85 -9.70
CA SER A 245 10.48 11.81 -10.68
C SER A 245 9.34 11.71 -11.69
N ASP A 246 9.67 11.60 -12.98
CA ASP A 246 8.67 11.32 -14.00
C ASP A 246 7.99 9.96 -13.75
N ASP A 247 6.72 9.88 -14.09
CA ASP A 247 5.95 8.64 -14.19
C ASP A 247 5.09 8.72 -15.46
N SER A 248 4.62 7.57 -15.95
CA SER A 248 3.81 7.49 -17.16
C SER A 248 2.46 6.86 -16.87
N ASP A 249 1.52 6.96 -17.80
CA ASP A 249 0.22 6.31 -17.65
C ASP A 249 0.37 4.78 -17.61
N TYR A 250 -0.34 4.15 -16.67
CA TYR A 250 -0.36 2.68 -16.56
C TYR A 250 -1.67 2.16 -15.99
N LEU A 251 -1.97 0.90 -16.26
CA LEU A 251 -2.96 0.13 -15.51
C LEU A 251 -2.26 -0.53 -14.32
N ALA A 252 -2.68 -0.19 -13.11
CA ALA A 252 -2.28 -0.92 -11.92
C ALA A 252 -3.04 -2.25 -11.88
N CYS A 253 -2.30 -3.35 -11.79
CA CYS A 253 -2.84 -4.69 -11.67
C CYS A 253 -2.41 -5.27 -10.32
N VAL A 254 -3.35 -5.79 -9.54
CA VAL A 254 -3.07 -6.45 -8.27
C VAL A 254 -3.68 -7.83 -8.29
N PHE A 255 -2.88 -8.87 -8.31
CA PHE A 255 -3.38 -10.22 -8.12
C PHE A 255 -3.28 -10.59 -6.64
N GLY A 256 -4.37 -11.07 -6.06
CA GLY A 256 -4.42 -11.50 -4.67
C GLY A 256 -4.88 -12.94 -4.52
N THR A 257 -4.19 -13.69 -3.67
CA THR A 257 -4.50 -15.09 -3.38
C THR A 257 -4.11 -15.41 -1.95
N ARG A 258 -4.68 -16.47 -1.37
CA ARG A 258 -4.25 -16.94 -0.07
C ARG A 258 -2.88 -17.60 -0.14
N ARG A 259 -2.13 -17.53 0.97
CA ARG A 259 -0.77 -18.07 1.06
C ARG A 259 -0.70 -19.55 0.69
N GLU A 260 -1.65 -20.37 1.15
CA GLU A 260 -1.73 -21.80 0.88
C GLU A 260 -1.93 -22.15 -0.60
N GLN A 261 -2.29 -21.17 -1.44
CA GLN A 261 -2.51 -21.36 -2.88
C GLN A 261 -1.27 -21.02 -3.72
N ILE A 262 -0.21 -20.51 -3.10
CA ILE A 262 1.07 -20.25 -3.77
C ILE A 262 1.92 -21.53 -3.70
N PRO A 263 2.32 -22.11 -4.85
CA PRO A 263 3.02 -23.40 -4.94
C PRO A 263 4.52 -23.31 -4.62
N CYS A 264 4.91 -22.42 -3.70
CA CYS A 264 6.27 -22.26 -3.20
C CYS A 264 6.26 -21.73 -1.77
N THR A 265 7.42 -21.71 -1.12
CA THR A 265 7.65 -21.07 0.19
C THR A 265 7.53 -19.54 0.10
N ASP A 266 7.38 -18.85 1.24
CA ASP A 266 7.38 -17.38 1.21
C ASP A 266 8.76 -16.84 0.85
N GLU A 267 9.81 -17.51 1.32
CA GLU A 267 11.20 -17.17 0.98
C GLU A 267 11.42 -17.21 -0.53
N GLU A 268 11.04 -18.31 -1.19
CA GLU A 268 11.10 -18.41 -2.65
C GLU A 268 10.22 -17.35 -3.32
N PHE A 269 8.98 -17.18 -2.87
CA PHE A 269 8.04 -16.21 -3.43
C PHE A 269 8.57 -14.77 -3.39
N PHE A 270 9.13 -14.34 -2.25
CA PHE A 270 9.67 -12.99 -2.09
C PHE A 270 11.06 -12.80 -2.74
N ALA A 271 11.75 -13.90 -3.08
CA ALA A 271 13.00 -13.86 -3.84
C ALA A 271 12.78 -13.76 -5.37
N MET A 272 11.57 -14.03 -5.86
CA MET A 272 11.27 -14.02 -7.30
C MET A 272 11.46 -12.64 -7.94
N ASN A 273 12.04 -12.63 -9.14
CA ASN A 273 12.10 -11.43 -9.98
C ASN A 273 10.76 -11.17 -10.70
N GLY A 274 10.66 -10.04 -11.40
CA GLY A 274 9.43 -9.64 -12.09
C GLY A 274 8.93 -10.63 -13.16
N ALA A 275 9.84 -11.31 -13.86
CA ALA A 275 9.47 -12.30 -14.89
C ALA A 275 8.89 -13.58 -14.27
N GLU A 276 9.50 -14.04 -13.17
CA GLU A 276 9.03 -15.18 -12.38
C GLU A 276 7.68 -14.90 -11.73
N LEU A 277 7.52 -13.73 -11.10
CA LEU A 277 6.25 -13.29 -10.52
C LEU A 277 5.14 -13.19 -11.58
N ARG A 278 5.46 -12.70 -12.79
CA ARG A 278 4.53 -12.68 -13.92
C ARG A 278 4.12 -14.09 -14.35
N ALA A 279 5.08 -15.00 -14.52
CA ALA A 279 4.80 -16.39 -14.90
C ALA A 279 3.92 -17.09 -13.84
N LEU A 280 4.26 -16.93 -12.56
CA LEU A 280 3.48 -17.44 -11.44
C LEU A 280 2.05 -16.87 -11.47
N THR A 281 1.90 -15.55 -11.62
CA THR A 281 0.59 -14.89 -11.70
C THR A 281 -0.26 -15.47 -12.83
N LEU A 282 0.31 -15.61 -14.03
CA LEU A 282 -0.41 -16.17 -15.18
C LEU A 282 -0.86 -17.62 -14.94
N SER A 283 -0.04 -18.42 -14.26
CA SER A 283 -0.40 -19.80 -13.89
C SER A 283 -1.57 -19.87 -12.90
N LEU A 284 -1.68 -18.87 -12.00
CA LEU A 284 -2.72 -18.80 -10.97
C LEU A 284 -4.01 -18.10 -11.47
N VAL A 285 -3.90 -17.29 -12.51
CA VAL A 285 -5.02 -16.57 -13.13
C VAL A 285 -5.76 -17.40 -14.18
N GLY A 286 -5.20 -18.54 -14.62
CA GLY A 286 -5.86 -19.46 -15.54
C GLY A 286 -7.26 -19.87 -15.08
N GLY A 287 -8.28 -19.56 -15.89
CA GLY A 287 -9.70 -19.80 -15.60
C GLY A 287 -10.47 -18.62 -15.01
N MET A 288 -9.84 -17.45 -14.83
CA MET A 288 -10.52 -16.24 -14.34
C MET A 288 -11.09 -15.32 -15.44
N ALA A 289 -11.12 -15.73 -16.71
CA ALA A 289 -11.72 -14.96 -17.80
C ALA A 289 -12.60 -15.82 -18.72
N PRO A 290 -13.67 -15.25 -19.32
CA PRO A 290 -14.49 -15.96 -20.30
C PRO A 290 -13.65 -16.36 -21.51
N GLY A 291 -13.67 -17.64 -21.89
CA GLY A 291 -13.01 -18.13 -23.12
C GLY A 291 -11.50 -18.34 -23.03
N THR A 292 -10.86 -18.10 -21.88
CA THR A 292 -9.52 -18.61 -21.58
C THR A 292 -9.63 -19.98 -20.91
N GLY A 293 -10.01 -20.99 -21.71
CA GLY A 293 -9.72 -22.36 -21.35
C GLY A 293 -8.24 -22.48 -20.96
N ARG A 294 -7.89 -23.39 -20.04
CA ARG A 294 -6.49 -23.66 -19.65
C ARG A 294 -5.55 -23.82 -20.86
N ASP A 295 -6.11 -24.15 -22.02
CA ASP A 295 -5.44 -24.38 -23.30
C ASP A 295 -5.03 -23.12 -24.09
N ARG A 296 -5.32 -21.89 -23.61
CA ARG A 296 -4.98 -20.62 -24.28
C ARG A 296 -3.96 -19.74 -23.55
N VAL A 297 -3.31 -20.24 -22.50
CA VAL A 297 -2.11 -19.58 -21.98
C VAL A 297 -0.97 -19.86 -22.98
N PRO A 298 -0.28 -18.85 -23.54
CA PRO A 298 0.90 -19.11 -24.35
C PRO A 298 1.87 -19.94 -23.53
N SER A 299 2.33 -21.06 -24.07
CA SER A 299 3.35 -21.88 -23.44
C SER A 299 4.66 -21.09 -23.35
N GLY A 300 4.77 -20.26 -22.31
CA GLY A 300 6.04 -19.72 -21.85
C GLY A 300 6.93 -20.87 -21.37
N PRO A 301 8.25 -20.64 -21.23
CA PRO A 301 9.18 -21.67 -20.82
C PRO A 301 8.69 -22.27 -19.50
N ARG A 302 8.52 -23.60 -19.48
CA ARG A 302 8.22 -24.34 -18.26
C ARG A 302 9.37 -24.06 -17.29
N LEU A 303 9.07 -23.39 -16.19
CA LEU A 303 9.97 -23.34 -15.05
C LEU A 303 10.04 -24.75 -14.47
N ASP A 304 11.06 -25.51 -14.87
CA ASP A 304 11.47 -26.72 -14.16
C ASP A 304 12.06 -26.29 -12.81
N LEU A 305 11.17 -26.11 -11.82
CA LEU A 305 11.56 -26.01 -10.42
C LEU A 305 11.87 -27.43 -9.93
N PRO A 306 13.13 -27.75 -9.57
CA PRO A 306 13.48 -29.08 -9.11
C PRO A 306 12.75 -29.39 -7.78
N GLY A 307 11.81 -30.35 -7.81
CA GLY A 307 11.19 -30.89 -6.58
C GLY A 307 9.70 -31.26 -6.65
N LEU A 308 8.96 -30.90 -7.69
CA LEU A 308 7.49 -31.07 -7.73
C LEU A 308 6.97 -32.45 -8.21
N GLY A 309 7.86 -33.40 -8.54
CA GLY A 309 7.49 -34.67 -9.17
C GLY A 309 6.84 -35.74 -8.27
N ALA A 310 6.87 -35.60 -6.94
CA ALA A 310 6.55 -36.72 -6.05
C ALA A 310 5.11 -36.76 -5.51
N HIS A 311 4.34 -35.66 -5.53
CA HIS A 311 3.05 -35.60 -4.83
C HIS A 311 1.78 -35.79 -5.68
N GLN A 312 1.88 -35.94 -7.00
CA GLN A 312 0.71 -36.08 -7.88
C GLN A 312 0.27 -37.52 -8.18
N ARG A 313 0.96 -38.55 -7.67
CA ARG A 313 0.61 -39.97 -7.95
C ARG A 313 -0.22 -40.69 -6.87
N ALA A 314 -0.68 -40.02 -5.82
CA ALA A 314 -1.34 -40.68 -4.68
C ALA A 314 -2.84 -40.36 -4.50
N ARG A 315 -3.54 -39.83 -5.53
CA ARG A 315 -4.99 -39.52 -5.43
C ARG A 315 -5.84 -40.12 -6.57
N ARG A 316 -5.50 -41.32 -6.99
CA ARG A 316 -6.38 -42.19 -7.79
C ARG A 316 -6.40 -43.55 -7.12
N ASP A 317 -7.19 -43.68 -6.07
CA ASP A 317 -7.89 -44.90 -5.67
C ASP A 317 -8.67 -44.65 -4.38
N VAL A 318 -9.73 -45.44 -4.19
CA VAL A 318 -10.80 -45.36 -3.17
C VAL A 318 -11.91 -44.37 -3.57
N GLY A 319 -13.12 -44.77 -3.96
CA GLY A 319 -13.85 -46.01 -3.68
C GLY A 319 -15.19 -45.63 -3.03
N ASP A 320 -16.26 -45.78 -3.81
CA ASP A 320 -17.67 -45.53 -3.46
C ASP A 320 -18.10 -46.26 -2.18
N HIS A 321 -18.71 -45.56 -1.21
CA HIS A 321 -19.65 -46.17 -0.26
C HIS A 321 -20.59 -45.15 0.39
N ARG A 322 -21.88 -45.39 0.18
CA ARG A 322 -23.04 -44.76 0.83
C ARG A 322 -23.13 -45.14 2.31
N GLY A 323 -23.56 -44.20 3.15
CA GLY A 323 -24.02 -44.47 4.51
C GLY A 323 -24.35 -43.20 5.30
N HIS A 324 -25.64 -42.87 5.41
CA HIS A 324 -26.19 -42.01 6.47
C HIS A 324 -26.40 -42.85 7.73
N PRO A 325 -26.24 -42.30 8.96
CA PRO A 325 -27.41 -41.69 9.60
C PRO A 325 -27.16 -40.51 10.58
N ALA A 326 -28.20 -39.68 10.66
CA ALA A 326 -28.78 -38.96 11.79
C ALA A 326 -27.92 -38.44 12.98
N GLY A 327 -27.99 -37.11 13.17
CA GLY A 327 -28.46 -36.51 14.42
C GLY A 327 -27.40 -36.07 15.44
N ARG A 328 -27.17 -34.76 15.55
CA ARG A 328 -26.93 -34.06 16.83
C ARG A 328 -27.15 -32.55 16.66
N ARG A 329 -27.90 -31.98 17.60
CA ARG A 329 -28.38 -30.60 17.65
C ARG A 329 -27.24 -29.64 18.01
N HIS A 330 -27.14 -28.50 17.31
CA HIS A 330 -26.33 -27.34 17.72
C HIS A 330 -27.13 -26.43 18.67
N PRO A 331 -26.54 -25.88 19.74
CA PRO A 331 -27.08 -24.71 20.41
C PRO A 331 -26.71 -23.43 19.64
N ARG A 332 -27.67 -22.51 19.58
CA ARG A 332 -27.59 -21.19 18.95
C ARG A 332 -26.65 -20.28 19.76
N HIS A 333 -25.73 -19.60 19.09
CA HIS A 333 -25.00 -18.46 19.66
C HIS A 333 -25.71 -17.16 19.26
N GLU A 334 -26.21 -16.43 20.25
CA GLU A 334 -26.58 -15.01 20.13
C GLU A 334 -25.33 -14.11 20.27
N PRO A 335 -25.33 -12.89 19.69
CA PRO A 335 -24.16 -12.02 19.65
C PRO A 335 -24.04 -11.15 20.90
N CYS A 336 -22.87 -11.17 21.52
CA CYS A 336 -22.51 -10.34 22.67
C CYS A 336 -22.16 -8.91 22.21
N HIS A 337 -23.15 -8.01 22.21
CA HIS A 337 -22.94 -6.57 22.14
C HIS A 337 -23.09 -5.92 23.54
N ARG A 338 -22.17 -4.99 23.84
CA ARG A 338 -22.13 -4.02 24.96
C ARG A 338 -21.47 -4.50 26.28
N ARG A 339 -20.33 -3.89 26.60
CA ARG A 339 -20.15 -2.96 27.74
C ARG A 339 -18.72 -2.38 27.75
N TRP A 340 -18.59 -1.13 27.31
CA TRP A 340 -17.49 -0.24 27.67
C TRP A 340 -18.12 1.11 28.04
N ARG A 341 -18.39 1.30 29.33
CA ARG A 341 -18.59 2.59 29.98
C ARG A 341 -18.03 2.47 31.39
N GLU A 342 -17.46 3.59 31.83
CA GLU A 342 -17.02 3.92 33.20
C GLU A 342 -15.59 3.47 33.56
N HIS A 343 -14.65 4.41 33.46
CA HIS A 343 -14.00 4.98 34.65
C HIS A 343 -13.39 6.36 34.32
N ARG A 344 -14.04 7.41 34.81
CA ARG A 344 -13.51 8.75 35.05
C ARG A 344 -14.04 9.19 36.40
N THR A 345 -13.15 9.42 37.36
CA THR A 345 -13.07 10.58 38.28
C THR A 345 -12.16 10.26 39.47
N PRO A 346 -11.71 11.27 40.22
CA PRO A 346 -11.48 12.68 39.86
C PRO A 346 -10.00 12.95 39.54
#